data_AF-A0A3N5WK40-F1
#
_entry.id   AF-A0A3N5WK40-F1
#
_cell.length_a   1.000
_cell.length_b   1.000
_cell.length_c   1.000
_cell.angle_alpha   90.00
_cell.angle_beta   90.00
_cell.angle_gamma   90.00
#
_symmetry.space_group_name_H-M   'P 1'
#
loop_
_entity.id
_entity.type
_entity.pdbx_description
1 polymer ?
#
loop_
_entity_poly.entity_id
_entity_poly.type
_entity_poly.pdbx_seq_one_letter_code
_entity_poly.pdbx_strand_id
1 'polypeptide(L)' 'MNLFRSEDHVRKWAGFKSGTEEGIVDLPALVKVFSGNLFTRRLNPDYISNFPKYLGEFISAVGGIGKVRPFWSPEAP' A
#
# COMPACT_ATOMS: atom_id res chain seq x y z
N MET A 1 7.46 2.52 -6.91
CA MET A 1 6.45 3.38 -6.28
C MET A 1 6.96 4.81 -6.34
N ASN A 2 6.27 5.70 -7.04
CA ASN A 2 6.69 7.10 -7.19
C ASN A 2 5.89 7.97 -6.21
N LEU A 3 6.57 8.84 -5.46
CA LEU A 3 5.92 9.82 -4.59
C LEU A 3 5.73 11.13 -5.35
N PHE A 4 4.54 11.70 -5.23
CA PHE A 4 4.18 12.95 -5.87
C PHE A 4 3.62 13.92 -4.84
N ARG A 5 3.76 15.22 -5.13
CA ARG A 5 3.27 16.29 -4.25
C ARG A 5 1.75 16.33 -4.15
N SER A 6 1.05 15.92 -5.21
CA SER A 6 -0.41 15.77 -5.25
C SER A 6 -0.84 14.85 -6.39
N GLU A 7 -2.11 14.44 -6.40
CA GLU A 7 -2.71 13.63 -7.48
C GLU A 7 -2.64 14.32 -8.85
N ASP A 8 -2.77 15.66 -8.88
CA ASP A 8 -2.61 16.45 -10.11
C ASP A 8 -1.21 16.29 -10.73
N HIS A 9 -0.18 16.16 -9.90
CA HIS A 9 1.18 15.92 -10.39
C HIS A 9 1.32 14.51 -10.95
N VAL A 10 0.59 13.53 -10.41
CA VAL A 10 0.54 12.17 -10.97
C VAL A 10 -0.05 12.23 -12.37
N ARG A 11 -1.17 12.93 -12.57
CA ARG A 11 -1.87 13.01 -13.87
C ARG A 11 -1.08 13.73 -14.95
N LYS A 12 -0.17 14.62 -14.57
CA LYS A 12 0.72 15.38 -15.47
C LYS A 12 2.08 14.73 -15.66
N TRP A 13 2.37 13.65 -14.96
CA TRP A 13 3.63 12.94 -15.09
C TRP A 13 3.70 12.22 -16.44
N ALA A 14 4.83 12.32 -17.14
CA ALA A 14 5.02 11.72 -18.46
C ALA A 14 4.82 10.19 -18.48
N GLY A 15 4.96 9.52 -17.35
CA GLY A 15 4.72 8.07 -17.20
C GLY A 15 3.27 7.71 -16.86
N PHE A 16 2.38 8.69 -16.69
CA PHE A 16 0.97 8.44 -16.39
C PHE A 16 0.27 7.85 -17.61
N LYS A 17 -0.49 6.77 -17.38
CA LYS A 17 -1.30 6.10 -18.40
C LYS A 17 -2.76 6.22 -18.02
N SER A 18 -3.60 6.69 -18.94
CA SER A 18 -5.05 6.68 -18.74
C SER A 18 -5.55 5.27 -18.43
N GLY A 19 -6.50 5.11 -17.51
CA GLY A 19 -6.97 3.82 -17.00
C GLY A 19 -6.16 3.30 -15.80
N THR A 20 -5.15 4.04 -15.33
CA THR A 20 -4.37 3.70 -14.13
C THR A 20 -4.69 4.57 -12.92
N GLU A 21 -5.80 5.29 -12.95
CA GLU A 21 -6.26 6.16 -11.86
C GLU A 21 -6.49 5.38 -10.56
N GLU A 22 -7.02 4.15 -10.65
CA GLU A 22 -7.15 3.26 -9.51
C GLU A 22 -5.78 2.83 -8.92
N GLY A 23 -4.70 3.05 -9.66
CA GLY A 23 -3.31 2.90 -9.24
C GLY A 23 -2.86 3.96 -8.23
N ILE A 24 -3.52 5.12 -8.19
CA ILE A 24 -3.17 6.24 -7.31
C ILE A 24 -3.59 5.90 -5.88
N VAL A 25 -2.64 5.89 -4.96
CA VAL A 25 -2.88 5.68 -3.52
C VAL A 25 -2.61 7.00 -2.80
N ASP A 26 -3.51 7.40 -1.93
CA ASP A 26 -3.33 8.57 -1.09
C ASP A 26 -2.19 8.36 -0.08
N LEU A 27 -1.39 9.41 0.13
CA LEU A 27 -0.25 9.34 1.05
C LEU A 27 -0.67 8.96 2.49
N PRO A 28 -1.77 9.49 3.07
CA PRO A 28 -2.19 9.10 4.42
C PRO A 28 -2.48 7.61 4.57
N ALA A 29 -3.14 6.97 3.59
CA ALA A 29 -3.35 5.53 3.65
C ALA A 29 -2.05 4.73 3.56
N LEU A 30 -1.11 5.14 2.70
CA LEU A 30 0.22 4.52 2.65
C LEU A 30 0.96 4.67 3.99
N VAL A 31 0.95 5.86 4.58
CA VAL A 31 1.55 6.10 5.90
C VAL A 31 0.94 5.16 6.94
N LYS A 32 -0.39 4.99 6.94
CA LYS A 32 -1.06 4.06 7.86
C LYS A 32 -0.57 2.62 7.70
N VAL A 33 -0.45 2.13 6.46
CA VAL A 33 0.03 0.77 6.17
C VAL A 33 1.49 0.57 6.60
N PHE A 34 2.37 1.51 6.25
CA PHE A 34 3.81 1.38 6.50
C PHE A 34 4.22 1.77 7.92
N SER A 35 3.34 2.39 8.70
CA SER A 35 3.56 2.69 10.11
C SER A 35 3.16 1.53 11.05
N GLY A 36 2.71 0.39 10.49
CA GLY A 36 2.34 -0.80 11.25
C GLY A 36 3.53 -1.53 11.88
N ASN A 37 3.23 -2.45 12.81
CA ASN A 37 4.23 -3.19 13.59
C ASN A 37 5.20 -4.01 12.73
N LEU A 38 4.78 -4.43 11.54
CA LEU A 38 5.63 -5.14 10.57
C LEU A 38 6.89 -4.35 10.17
N PHE A 39 6.82 -3.01 10.22
CA PHE A 39 7.94 -2.14 9.88
C PHE A 39 8.59 -1.53 11.12
N THR A 40 7.79 -1.16 12.12
CA THR A 40 8.28 -0.41 13.29
C THR A 40 8.90 -1.26 14.39
N ARG A 41 8.58 -2.57 14.45
CA ARG A 41 9.06 -3.48 15.52
C ARG A 41 10.18 -4.43 15.09
N ARG A 42 10.78 -4.25 13.91
CA ARG A 42 11.76 -5.19 13.32
C ARG A 42 12.99 -5.48 14.19
N LEU A 43 13.35 -4.55 15.07
CA LEU A 43 14.49 -4.69 15.96
C LEU A 43 14.13 -5.32 17.32
N ASN A 44 12.86 -5.64 17.55
CA ASN A 44 12.46 -6.27 18.80
C ASN A 44 12.96 -7.72 18.85
N PRO A 45 13.45 -8.22 20.00
CA PRO A 45 13.94 -9.59 20.14
C PRO A 45 12.89 -10.67 19.80
N ASP A 46 11.62 -10.36 19.98
CA ASP A 46 10.47 -11.25 19.73
C ASP A 46 9.82 -11.02 18.37
N TYR A 47 10.46 -10.25 17.46
CA TYR A 47 9.87 -9.89 16.17
C TYR A 47 9.48 -11.11 15.33
N ILE A 48 10.36 -12.12 15.26
CA ILE A 48 10.10 -13.33 14.47
C ILE A 48 8.90 -14.11 15.04
N SER A 49 8.80 -14.23 16.37
CA SER A 49 7.67 -14.89 17.03
C SER A 49 6.34 -14.19 16.76
N ASN A 50 6.35 -12.85 16.61
CA ASN A 50 5.15 -12.05 16.33
C ASN A 50 4.93 -11.76 14.84
N PHE A 51 5.84 -12.19 13.96
CA PHE A 51 5.78 -11.85 12.53
C PHE A 51 4.44 -12.20 11.87
N PRO A 52 3.83 -13.38 12.10
CA PRO A 52 2.53 -13.71 11.50
C PRO A 52 1.41 -12.73 11.90
N LYS A 53 1.42 -12.27 13.17
CA LYS A 53 0.48 -11.27 13.66
C LYS A 53 0.68 -9.93 12.95
N TYR A 54 1.93 -9.46 12.87
CA TYR A 54 2.25 -8.21 12.20
C TYR A 54 1.93 -8.24 10.70
N LEU A 55 2.13 -9.40 10.06
CA LEU A 55 1.74 -9.61 8.66
C LEU A 55 0.21 -9.56 8.49
N GLY A 56 -0.54 -10.17 9.41
CA GLY A 56 -2.00 -10.07 9.43
C GLY A 56 -2.50 -8.63 9.56
N GLU A 57 -1.93 -7.86 10.49
CA GLU A 57 -2.21 -6.42 10.65
C GLU A 57 -1.95 -5.64 9.36
N PHE A 58 -0.84 -5.93 8.67
CA PHE A 58 -0.49 -5.33 7.39
C PHE A 58 -1.51 -5.67 6.29
N ILE A 59 -1.88 -6.94 6.13
CA ILE A 59 -2.87 -7.38 5.13
C ILE A 59 -4.22 -6.71 5.39
N SER A 60 -4.67 -6.64 6.64
CA SER A 60 -5.91 -5.94 7.01
C SER A 60 -5.83 -4.44 6.70
N ALA A 61 -4.69 -3.79 6.96
CA ALA A 61 -4.51 -2.38 6.64
C ALA A 61 -4.53 -2.12 5.13
N VAL A 62 -3.89 -2.98 4.33
CA VAL A 62 -3.91 -2.91 2.85
C VAL A 62 -5.33 -3.13 2.32
N GLY A 63 -6.06 -4.13 2.83
CA GLY A 63 -7.45 -4.38 2.47
C GLY A 63 -8.36 -3.17 2.75
N GLY A 64 -8.08 -2.43 3.83
CA GLY A 64 -8.78 -1.19 4.19
C GLY A 64 -8.58 -0.02 3.20
N ILE A 65 -7.56 -0.05 2.34
CA ILE A 65 -7.36 0.96 1.27
C ILE A 65 -8.32 0.69 0.09
N GLY A 66 -9.05 -0.43 0.07
CA GLY A 66 -10.00 -0.74 -1.00
C GLY A 66 -9.33 -1.15 -2.31
N LYS A 67 -8.03 -1.45 -2.29
CA LYS A 67 -7.20 -1.95 -3.42
C LYS A 67 -7.45 -3.44 -3.67
N VAL A 68 -8.72 -3.82 -3.68
CA VAL A 68 -9.27 -5.19 -3.85
C VAL A 68 -10.21 -5.27 -5.06
N ARG A 69 -10.29 -4.19 -5.84
CA ARG A 69 -11.09 -4.07 -7.07
C ARG A 69 -10.32 -4.59 -8.29
N PRO A 70 -10.98 -4.82 -9.45
CA PRO A 70 -10.39 -5.54 -10.58
C PRO A 70 -9.01 -5.07 -11.02
N PHE A 71 -8.70 -3.76 -10.88
CA PHE A 71 -7.38 -3.22 -11.19
C PHE A 71 -6.23 -3.90 -10.41
N TRP A 72 -6.48 -4.32 -9.17
CA TRP A 72 -5.48 -4.91 -8.26
C TRP A 72 -5.60 -6.43 -8.13
N SER A 73 -6.63 -7.02 -8.71
CA SER A 73 -6.74 -8.47 -8.87
C SER A 73 -6.07 -8.86 -10.18
N PRO A 74 -5.19 -9.87 -10.22
CA PRO A 74 -4.86 -10.48 -11.49
C PRO A 74 -6.17 -10.95 -12.13
N GLU A 75 -6.42 -10.61 -13.40
CA GLU A 75 -7.46 -11.31 -14.17
C GLU A 75 -7.20 -12.80 -14.01
N ALA A 76 -8.23 -13.55 -13.56
CA ALA A 76 -8.15 -14.99 -13.62
C ALA A 76 -7.98 -15.38 -15.10
N PRO A 77 -7.05 -16.30 -15.44
CA PRO A 77 -6.87 -16.77 -16.80
C PRO A 77 -8.13 -17.43 -17.36
#